data_AF-A0A0L9TXX0-F1
#
_entry.id   AF-A0A0L9TXX0-F1
#
_cell.length_a   1.000
_cell.length_b   1.000
_cell.length_c   1.000
_cell.angle_alpha   90.00
_cell.angle_beta   90.00
_cell.angle_gamma   90.00
#
_symmetry.space_group_name_H-M   'P 1'
#
loop_
_entity.id
_entity.type
_entity.pdbx_description
1 polymer ?
#
loop_
_entity_poly.entity_id
_entity_poly.type
_entity_poly.pdbx_seq_one_letter_code
_entity_poly.pdbx_strand_id
1 'polypeptide(L)'
;MGGIDEAALDGLSLVTQMTKHIRVRASGGRSSVSELGQFSPIFVWLLRDFYLDLVEDNRKITPPVYLEIALRPVQGSGRDITAKNEASFYFLFFY
;
A
#
# COMPACT_ATOMS: atom_id res chain seq x y z
N MET A 1 -10.53 8.85 14.57
CA MET A 1 -9.11 9.27 14.67
C MET A 1 -8.25 8.04 14.96
N GLY A 2 -8.10 7.12 14.01
CA GLY A 2 -7.42 5.85 14.24
C GLY A 2 -7.46 4.85 13.08
N GLY A 3 -8.19 5.16 11.99
CA GLY A 3 -8.17 4.37 10.75
C GLY A 3 -7.12 4.89 9.75
N ILE A 4 -7.06 4.24 8.58
CA ILE A 4 -6.22 4.70 7.46
C ILE A 4 -6.87 5.95 6.87
N ASP A 5 -6.19 7.08 6.97
CA ASP A 5 -6.61 8.37 6.42
C ASP A 5 -5.75 8.78 5.21
N GLU A 6 -6.03 9.97 4.65
CA GLU A 6 -5.30 10.46 3.49
C GLU A 6 -3.82 10.70 3.77
N ALA A 7 -3.47 11.21 4.95
CA ALA A 7 -2.09 11.45 5.35
C ALA A 7 -1.29 10.13 5.47
N ALA A 8 -1.92 9.08 5.99
CA ALA A 8 -1.36 7.73 6.01
C ALA A 8 -1.10 7.18 4.60
N LEU A 9 -2.03 7.40 3.67
CA LEU A 9 -1.86 6.96 2.27
C LEU A 9 -0.75 7.73 1.55
N ASP A 10 -0.58 9.02 1.84
CA ASP A 10 0.53 9.81 1.28
C ASP A 10 1.88 9.33 1.82
N GLY A 11 1.95 9.02 3.11
CA GLY A 11 3.12 8.38 3.73
C GLY A 11 3.45 7.02 3.08
N LEU A 12 2.43 6.21 2.81
CA LEU A 12 2.61 4.94 2.10
C LEU A 12 3.15 5.14 0.68
N SER A 13 2.62 6.11 -0.06
CA SER A 13 3.08 6.43 -1.42
C SER A 13 4.56 6.77 -1.43
N LEU A 14 5.01 7.61 -0.49
CA LEU A 14 6.42 7.98 -0.35
C LEU A 14 7.30 6.75 -0.03
N VAL A 15 6.92 5.93 0.95
CA VAL A 15 7.67 4.72 1.33
C VAL A 15 7.76 3.74 0.16
N THR A 16 6.67 3.60 -0.59
CA THR A 16 6.59 2.74 -1.78
C THR A 16 7.55 3.23 -2.87
N GLN A 17 7.59 4.54 -3.13
CA GLN A 17 8.52 5.15 -4.10
C GLN A 17 9.98 4.97 -3.67
N MET A 18 10.31 5.22 -2.40
CA MET A 18 11.66 5.02 -1.88
C MET A 18 12.11 3.56 -2.05
N THR A 19 11.23 2.61 -1.74
CA THR A 19 11.55 1.20 -1.86
C THR A 19 11.70 0.76 -3.32
N LYS A 20 10.84 1.26 -4.22
CA LYS A 20 10.98 1.08 -5.68
C LYS A 20 12.36 1.55 -6.15
N HIS A 21 12.81 2.72 -5.71
CA HIS A 21 14.14 3.26 -6.07
C HIS A 21 15.30 2.42 -5.53
N ILE A 22 15.24 1.98 -4.27
CA ILE A 22 16.27 1.13 -3.67
C ILE A 22 16.37 -0.20 -4.43
N ARG A 23 15.21 -0.79 -4.75
CA ARG A 23 15.10 -2.08 -5.44
C ARG A 23 15.65 -2.04 -6.86
N VAL A 24 15.34 -0.99 -7.63
CA VAL A 24 15.89 -0.80 -9.00
C VAL A 24 17.42 -0.67 -8.99
N ARG A 25 17.98 -0.05 -7.94
CA ARG A 25 19.44 0.06 -7.77
C ARG A 25 20.06 -1.27 -7.36
N ALA A 26 19.44 -1.99 -6.42
CA ALA A 26 19.92 -3.29 -5.93
C ALA A 26 19.89 -4.37 -7.02
N SER A 27 18.93 -4.33 -7.94
CA SER A 27 18.82 -5.28 -9.04
C SER A 27 19.66 -4.92 -10.28
N GLY A 28 20.50 -3.88 -10.22
CA GLY A 28 21.37 -3.48 -11.33
C GLY A 28 20.61 -3.11 -12.62
N GLY A 29 19.35 -2.69 -12.51
CA GLY A 29 18.53 -2.27 -13.65
C GLY A 29 18.02 -3.38 -14.57
N ARG A 30 18.29 -4.66 -14.26
CA ARG A 30 17.76 -5.83 -15.00
C ARG A 30 17.04 -6.71 -14.01
N SER A 31 15.72 -6.62 -13.96
CA SER A 31 14.99 -7.39 -12.96
C SER A 31 13.67 -7.92 -13.50
N SER A 32 13.57 -9.25 -13.50
CA SER A 32 12.30 -9.93 -13.64
C SER A 32 11.42 -9.67 -12.40
N VAL A 33 10.10 -9.68 -12.57
CA VAL A 33 9.13 -9.48 -11.48
C VAL A 33 9.35 -10.45 -10.30
N SER A 34 9.88 -11.64 -10.60
CA SER A 34 10.19 -12.69 -9.62
C SER A 34 11.41 -12.35 -8.74
N GLU A 35 12.50 -11.87 -9.34
CA GLU A 35 13.71 -11.42 -8.61
C GLU A 35 13.49 -10.12 -7.85
N LEU A 36 12.47 -9.36 -8.24
CA LEU A 36 12.04 -8.20 -7.50
C LEU A 36 11.61 -8.64 -6.09
N GLY A 37 10.77 -9.68 -5.97
CA GLY A 37 10.17 -10.10 -4.69
C GLY A 37 11.20 -10.38 -3.59
N GLN A 38 12.37 -10.94 -3.96
CA GLN A 38 13.41 -11.32 -3.00
C GLN A 38 14.06 -10.16 -2.25
N PHE A 39 13.97 -8.94 -2.80
CA PHE A 39 14.54 -7.73 -2.21
C PHE A 39 13.48 -6.81 -1.60
N SER A 40 12.21 -7.23 -1.58
CA SER A 40 11.17 -6.49 -0.88
C SER A 40 11.36 -6.67 0.64
N PRO A 41 11.45 -5.58 1.41
CA PRO A 41 11.41 -5.68 2.86
C PRO A 41 10.03 -6.20 3.31
N ILE A 42 9.94 -6.73 4.52
CA ILE A 42 8.65 -7.03 5.13
C ILE A 42 8.04 -5.70 5.57
N PHE A 43 6.81 -5.43 5.14
CA PHE A 43 6.05 -4.26 5.59
C PHE A 43 4.99 -4.69 6.60
N VAL A 44 4.89 -3.97 7.72
CA VAL A 44 3.88 -4.20 8.75
C VAL A 44 3.17 -2.88 9.04
N TRP A 45 1.86 -2.85 8.83
CA TRP A 45 1.02 -1.71 9.19
C TRP A 45 0.46 -1.89 10.61
N LEU A 46 0.95 -1.10 11.55
CA LEU A 46 0.46 -1.10 12.93
C LEU A 46 -0.54 0.04 13.13
N LEU A 47 -1.82 -0.30 13.28
CA LEU A 47 -2.88 0.65 13.63
C LEU A 47 -2.89 0.83 15.15
N ARG A 48 -2.48 2.00 15.64
CA ARG A 48 -2.57 2.37 17.06
C ARG A 48 -3.89 3.11 17.32
N ASP A 49 -4.45 2.93 18.51
CA ASP A 49 -5.68 3.60 18.93
C ASP A 49 -6.86 3.37 17.97
N PHE A 50 -6.98 2.12 17.48
CA PHE A 50 -8.02 1.72 16.53
C PHE A 50 -9.36 1.49 17.25
N TYR A 51 -10.21 2.50 17.24
CA TYR A 51 -11.56 2.46 17.83
C TYR A 51 -12.68 2.15 16.83
N LEU A 52 -12.35 1.88 15.57
CA LEU A 52 -13.35 1.60 14.54
C LEU A 52 -13.78 0.14 14.63
N ASP A 53 -15.08 -0.12 14.44
CA ASP A 53 -15.55 -1.48 14.21
C ASP A 53 -15.13 -1.90 12.80
N LEU A 54 -14.36 -3.00 12.71
CA LEU A 54 -14.00 -3.62 11.44
C LEU A 54 -15.24 -4.28 10.82
N VAL A 55 -16.12 -3.48 10.22
CA VAL A 55 -17.36 -3.92 9.60
C VAL A 55 -17.48 -3.29 8.21
N GLU A 56 -17.65 -4.13 7.18
CA GLU A 56 -18.00 -3.75 5.81
C GLU A 56 -19.26 -4.53 5.42
N ASP A 57 -20.27 -3.88 4.84
CA ASP A 57 -21.55 -4.51 4.45
C ASP A 57 -22.18 -5.40 5.54
N ASN A 58 -22.16 -4.92 6.79
CA ASN A 58 -22.68 -5.62 7.96
C ASN A 58 -21.96 -6.94 8.31
N ARG A 59 -20.78 -7.18 7.73
CA ARG A 59 -19.91 -8.32 8.02
C ARG A 59 -18.66 -7.85 8.74
N LYS A 60 -18.24 -8.59 9.77
CA LYS A 60 -16.95 -8.36 10.42
C LYS A 60 -15.83 -8.69 9.42
N ILE A 61 -14.93 -7.73 9.21
CA ILE A 61 -13.73 -7.90 8.38
C ILE A 61 -12.50 -8.12 9.26
N THR A 62 -11.47 -8.73 8.70
CA THR A 62 -10.18 -8.89 9.38
C THR A 62 -9.29 -7.67 9.10
N PRO A 63 -8.28 -7.37 9.95
CA PRO A 63 -7.36 -6.25 9.71
C PRO A 63 -6.67 -6.26 8.33
N PRO A 64 -6.22 -7.41 7.78
CA PRO A 64 -5.69 -7.46 6.41
C PRO A 64 -6.71 -7.05 5.36
N VAL A 65 -7.96 -7.52 5.50
CA VAL A 65 -9.06 -7.14 4.59
C VAL A 65 -9.35 -5.64 4.68
N TYR A 66 -9.31 -5.07 5.89
CA TYR A 66 -9.44 -3.61 6.07
C TYR A 66 -8.34 -2.82 5.34
N LEU A 67 -7.10 -3.29 5.40
CA LEU A 67 -5.99 -2.69 4.65
C LEU A 67 -6.22 -2.78 3.13
N GLU A 68 -6.64 -3.94 2.62
CA GLU A 68 -6.96 -4.12 1.20
C GLU A 68 -8.08 -3.18 0.74
N ILE A 69 -9.13 -3.01 1.55
CA ILE A 69 -10.23 -2.08 1.26
C ILE A 69 -9.74 -0.64 1.21
N ALA A 70 -8.91 -0.24 2.18
CA ALA A 70 -8.34 1.11 2.23
C ALA A 70 -7.41 1.42 1.04
N LEU A 71 -6.83 0.38 0.43
CA LEU A 71 -5.96 0.48 -0.74
C LEU A 71 -6.69 0.28 -2.07
N ARG A 72 -8.01 0.08 -2.07
CA ARG A 72 -8.78 -0.07 -3.32
C ARG A 72 -8.59 1.15 -4.22
N PRO A 73 -8.49 0.95 -5.54
CA PRO A 73 -8.29 2.06 -6.47
C PRO A 73 -9.46 3.02 -6.42
N VAL A 74 -9.15 4.31 -6.33
CA VAL A 74 -10.15 5.38 -6.33
C VAL A 74 -10.46 5.73 -7.78
N GLN A 75 -11.74 5.84 -8.12
CA GLN A 75 -12.17 6.25 -9.46
C GLN A 75 -11.86 7.73 -9.69
N GLY A 76 -11.23 8.02 -10.83
CA GLY A 76 -10.91 9.38 -11.26
C GLY A 76 -9.76 9.41 -12.26
N SER A 77 -9.63 10.51 -12.99
CA SER A 77 -8.61 10.72 -14.02
C SER A 77 -7.56 11.78 -13.63
N GLY A 78 -7.57 12.22 -12.38
CA GLY A 78 -6.58 13.16 -11.86
C GLY A 78 -5.17 12.55 -11.81
N ARG A 79 -4.16 13.40 -11.98
CA ARG A 79 -2.75 12.98 -11.91
C ARG A 79 -2.40 12.38 -10.54
N ASP A 80 -2.90 13.01 -9.48
CA ASP A 80 -2.69 12.55 -8.10
C ASP A 80 -3.42 11.24 -7.81
N ILE A 81 -4.62 11.06 -8.37
CA ILE A 81 -5.40 9.81 -8.25
C ILE A 81 -4.67 8.66 -8.94
N THR A 82 -4.13 8.91 -10.14
CA THR A 82 -3.34 7.92 -10.88
C THR A 82 -2.09 7.51 -10.11
N ALA A 83 -1.35 8.49 -9.57
CA ALA A 83 -0.13 8.22 -8.79
C ALA A 83 -0.43 7.44 -7.51
N LYS A 84 -1.50 7.80 -6.81
CA LYS A 84 -1.97 7.10 -5.60
C LYS A 84 -2.39 5.65 -5.91
N ASN A 85 -3.14 5.45 -6.99
CA ASN A 85 -3.54 4.11 -7.43
C ASN A 85 -2.33 3.24 -7.86
N GLU A 86 -1.31 3.83 -8.50
CA GLU A 86 -0.07 3.11 -8.83
C GLU A 86 0.67 2.66 -7.56
N ALA A 87 0.77 3.53 -6.56
CA ALA A 87 1.40 3.20 -5.28
C ALA A 87 0.65 2.08 -4.54
N SER A 88 -0.68 2.17 -4.46
CA SER A 88 -1.50 1.11 -3.84
C SER A 88 -1.37 -0.23 -4.57
N PHE A 89 -1.36 -0.23 -5.90
CA PHE A 89 -1.19 -1.45 -6.69
C PHE A 89 0.19 -2.07 -6.48
N TYR A 90 1.24 -1.25 -6.50
CA TYR A 90 2.59 -1.72 -6.24
C TYR A 90 2.70 -2.31 -4.84
N PHE A 91 2.07 -1.68 -3.85
CA PHE A 91 2.07 -2.17 -2.49
C PHE A 91 1.43 -3.57 -2.40
N LEU A 92 0.20 -3.72 -2.90
CA LEU A 92 -0.54 -4.99 -2.89
C LEU A 92 0.16 -6.14 -3.65
N PHE A 93 0.99 -5.81 -4.64
CA PHE A 93 1.69 -6.81 -5.42
C PHE A 93 3.02 -7.26 -4.78
N PHE A 94 3.63 -6.41 -3.95
CA PHE A 94 4.99 -6.62 -3.45
C PHE A 94 5.11 -6.79 -1.94
N TYR A 95 4.02 -6.58 -1.20
CA TYR A 95 3.92 -6.76 0.25
C TYR A 95 2.62 -7.49 0.60
#